data_AF-A0A7S0JBD9-F1
#
_entry.id   AF-A0A7S0JBD9-F1
#
_cell.length_a   1.000
_cell.length_b   1.000
_cell.length_c   1.000
_cell.angle_alpha   90.00
_cell.angle_beta   90.00
_cell.angle_gamma   90.00
#
_symmetry.space_group_name_H-M   'P 1'
#
loop_
_entity.id
_entity.type
_entity.pdbx_description
1 polymer ?
#
loop_
_entity_poly.entity_id
_entity_poly.type
_entity_poly.pdbx_seq_one_letter_code
_entity_poly.pdbx_strand_id
1 'polypeptide(L)'
;MASRVYAHETINRNMHALQHPGASRGSNETNLFLIHVDAKMPADALNALKSAVGARPDVYFMRRTRAVMWAGWSMMLVLLDALASILARSLGFEYVINLSDADLALRVDQEVRDFFGRFPGRSVMSIVQRKRDPRRYKMHENFRKFCWVECDEGRAFLVSRRADSQRPDAMQVVGKRKCCWSRTAPIVYAGLEFRCPSASLPEVFHGSQWASLHRSMVEYIVRDPLAQHITAAMENTLLPDEALLQTIAVNSPLRPTIIPSHLRFIEWPQMHGDANKYWASVGPQFHGGPMVLNASLARKAFATSAMFARKVDPGLYVDALYAWDRWMAAKLITRSKASGQAEIAQNLLGNDPLLNKGLPPKTAFEVGEDAKQALLQREMGSWLKSETPPVMEQKPLVPGERQFGDDEHDHADPQGSMAVSIFITAWLIVVLAGSIAFFGVLLWHGLRQLTQHSSLPTRLRSVEKQALHATKVV
;
A
#
# COMPACT_ATOMS: atom_id res chain seq x y z
N MET A 1 0.26 0.39 -9.97
CA MET A 1 -0.80 1.07 -10.73
C MET A 1 -0.06 1.41 -11.94
N ALA A 2 -0.71 1.13 -13.03
CA ALA A 2 -0.14 1.45 -14.29
C ALA A 2 -0.47 2.90 -14.55
N SER A 3 0.57 3.71 -14.67
CA SER A 3 0.47 5.15 -14.92
C SER A 3 1.43 5.60 -16.00
N ARG A 4 2.49 4.81 -16.27
CA ARG A 4 3.56 5.16 -17.21
C ARG A 4 3.57 4.25 -18.43
N VAL A 5 4.18 4.75 -19.51
CA VAL A 5 4.33 4.06 -20.80
C VAL A 5 4.94 2.66 -20.65
N TYR A 6 5.93 2.52 -19.75
CA TYR A 6 6.63 1.25 -19.51
C TYR A 6 6.09 0.44 -18.33
N ALA A 7 4.83 0.66 -17.91
CA ALA A 7 4.26 -0.06 -16.77
C ALA A 7 4.23 -1.58 -17.00
N HIS A 8 4.03 -2.01 -18.24
CA HIS A 8 4.02 -3.43 -18.62
C HIS A 8 5.35 -4.13 -18.31
N GLU A 9 6.49 -3.45 -18.48
CA GLU A 9 7.82 -4.03 -18.25
C GLU A 9 8.06 -4.40 -16.78
N THR A 10 7.71 -3.50 -15.86
CA THR A 10 7.95 -3.68 -14.42
C THR A 10 6.87 -4.51 -13.76
N ILE A 11 5.60 -4.31 -14.15
CA ILE A 11 4.47 -5.07 -13.61
C ILE A 11 4.63 -6.55 -13.98
N ASN A 12 4.96 -6.86 -15.24
CA ASN A 12 5.15 -8.25 -15.66
C ASN A 12 6.31 -8.92 -14.90
N ARG A 13 7.44 -8.24 -14.73
CA ARG A 13 8.58 -8.75 -13.93
C ARG A 13 8.21 -9.02 -12.48
N ASN A 14 7.48 -8.10 -11.84
CA ASN A 14 7.01 -8.31 -10.47
C ASN A 14 6.05 -9.51 -10.37
N MET A 15 5.18 -9.71 -11.35
CA MET A 15 4.31 -10.89 -11.40
C MET A 15 5.10 -12.18 -11.55
N HIS A 16 6.13 -12.20 -12.39
CA HIS A 16 7.01 -13.37 -12.52
C HIS A 16 7.75 -13.69 -11.21
N ALA A 17 8.30 -12.68 -10.54
CA ALA A 17 9.00 -12.87 -9.27
C ALA A 17 8.06 -13.35 -8.15
N LEU A 18 6.84 -12.82 -8.12
CA LEU A 18 5.90 -13.04 -7.02
C LEU A 18 4.85 -14.09 -7.34
N GLN A 19 4.91 -14.80 -8.47
CA GLN A 19 3.96 -15.87 -8.74
C GLN A 19 4.44 -17.16 -8.08
N HIS A 20 3.54 -17.81 -7.33
CA HIS A 20 3.79 -19.16 -6.82
C HIS A 20 3.66 -20.19 -7.95
N PRO A 21 4.70 -20.96 -8.30
CA PRO A 21 4.66 -21.98 -9.33
C PRO A 21 3.72 -23.14 -8.96
N GLY A 22 3.06 -23.72 -9.97
CA GLY A 22 2.23 -24.93 -9.77
C GLY A 22 0.89 -24.70 -9.05
N ALA A 23 0.66 -23.51 -8.49
CA ALA A 23 -0.61 -23.18 -7.87
C ALA A 23 -1.73 -23.20 -8.92
N SER A 24 -2.75 -24.02 -8.67
CA SER A 24 -3.92 -24.16 -9.54
C SER A 24 -4.66 -22.82 -9.66
N ARG A 25 -5.20 -22.54 -10.85
CA ARG A 25 -5.95 -21.30 -11.13
C ARG A 25 -7.04 -21.06 -10.07
N GLY A 26 -6.93 -19.95 -9.34
CA GLY A 26 -7.92 -19.56 -8.32
C GLY A 26 -7.80 -20.32 -7.00
N SER A 27 -6.73 -21.11 -6.80
CA SER A 27 -6.47 -21.74 -5.51
C SER A 27 -5.96 -20.71 -4.49
N ASN A 28 -6.15 -21.04 -3.21
CA ASN A 28 -5.62 -20.28 -2.07
C ASN A 28 -4.07 -20.32 -1.98
N GLU A 29 -3.38 -20.91 -2.96
CA GLU A 29 -1.92 -20.93 -3.05
C GLU A 29 -1.39 -19.92 -4.08
N THR A 30 -2.27 -19.35 -4.92
CA THR A 30 -1.90 -18.31 -5.88
C THR A 30 -1.87 -16.93 -5.21
N ASN A 31 -0.87 -16.13 -5.58
CA ASN A 31 -0.95 -14.69 -5.33
C ASN A 31 -1.88 -14.07 -6.37
N LEU A 32 -2.69 -13.09 -5.97
CA LEU A 32 -3.55 -12.34 -6.90
C LEU A 32 -2.95 -10.95 -7.13
N PHE A 33 -3.06 -10.46 -8.36
CA PHE A 33 -2.56 -9.15 -8.75
C PHE A 33 -3.73 -8.26 -9.16
N LEU A 34 -4.02 -7.26 -8.32
CA LEU A 34 -5.02 -6.26 -8.60
C LEU A 34 -4.35 -5.00 -9.16
N ILE A 35 -4.65 -4.68 -10.40
CA ILE A 35 -4.08 -3.56 -11.16
C ILE A 35 -5.10 -2.44 -11.24
N HIS A 36 -4.78 -1.31 -10.62
CA HIS A 36 -5.38 -0.04 -11.00
C HIS A 36 -4.63 0.55 -12.20
N VAL A 37 -5.39 1.09 -13.15
CA VAL A 37 -4.88 1.85 -14.30
C VAL A 37 -5.28 3.31 -14.08
N ASP A 38 -4.30 4.20 -14.06
CA ASP A 38 -4.54 5.64 -13.99
C ASP A 38 -5.35 6.07 -15.22
N ALA A 39 -6.42 6.85 -14.99
CA ALA A 39 -7.26 7.35 -16.08
C ALA A 39 -6.49 8.22 -17.09
N LYS A 40 -5.32 8.74 -16.70
CA LYS A 40 -4.41 9.52 -17.56
C LYS A 40 -3.44 8.66 -18.38
N MET A 41 -3.46 7.33 -18.23
CA MET A 41 -2.53 6.45 -18.93
C MET A 41 -2.85 6.43 -20.44
N PRO A 42 -1.86 6.63 -21.33
CA PRO A 42 -2.09 6.54 -22.78
C PRO A 42 -2.64 5.19 -23.21
N ALA A 43 -3.52 5.19 -24.22
CA ALA A 43 -4.20 3.98 -24.72
C ALA A 43 -3.20 2.89 -25.16
N ASP A 44 -2.14 3.26 -25.89
CA ASP A 44 -1.11 2.32 -26.34
C ASP A 44 -0.38 1.65 -25.16
N ALA A 45 -0.10 2.40 -24.10
CA ALA A 45 0.52 1.87 -22.90
C ALA A 45 -0.42 0.91 -22.17
N LEU A 46 -1.72 1.23 -22.10
CA LEU A 46 -2.74 0.34 -21.54
C LEU A 46 -2.86 -0.95 -22.36
N ASN A 47 -2.85 -0.85 -23.69
CA ASN A 47 -2.88 -2.00 -24.59
C ASN A 47 -1.64 -2.88 -24.39
N ALA A 48 -0.44 -2.29 -24.32
CA ALA A 48 0.79 -3.02 -24.03
C ALA A 48 0.74 -3.75 -22.68
N LEU A 49 0.19 -3.11 -21.65
CA LEU A 49 -0.01 -3.75 -20.35
C LEU A 49 -1.01 -4.91 -20.42
N LYS A 50 -2.18 -4.71 -21.02
CA LYS A 50 -3.19 -5.76 -21.17
C LYS A 50 -2.65 -6.95 -21.98
N SER A 51 -1.90 -6.69 -23.04
CA SER A 51 -1.23 -7.74 -23.82
C SER A 51 -0.19 -8.50 -23.01
N ALA A 52 0.59 -7.80 -22.17
CA ALA A 52 1.65 -8.42 -21.38
C ALA A 52 1.12 -9.30 -20.25
N VAL A 53 0.04 -8.90 -19.55
CA VAL A 53 -0.38 -9.57 -18.31
C VAL A 53 -1.85 -9.96 -18.26
N GLY A 54 -2.70 -9.47 -19.18
CA GLY A 54 -4.15 -9.62 -19.11
C GLY A 54 -4.67 -11.04 -19.36
N ALA A 55 -3.91 -11.87 -20.06
CA ALA A 55 -4.27 -13.28 -20.25
C ALA A 55 -4.07 -14.13 -18.98
N ARG A 56 -3.38 -13.60 -17.96
CA ARG A 56 -3.09 -14.32 -16.73
C ARG A 56 -4.34 -14.43 -15.86
N PRO A 57 -4.64 -15.62 -15.30
CA PRO A 57 -5.87 -15.83 -14.55
C PRO A 57 -5.88 -15.27 -13.13
N ASP A 58 -4.70 -14.95 -12.61
CA ASP A 58 -4.42 -14.36 -11.31
C ASP A 58 -4.36 -12.82 -11.36
N VAL A 59 -4.60 -12.23 -12.54
CA VAL A 59 -4.57 -10.78 -12.76
C VAL A 59 -6.00 -10.24 -12.87
N TYR A 60 -6.25 -9.17 -12.12
CA TYR A 60 -7.53 -8.47 -12.09
C TYR A 60 -7.28 -6.98 -12.33
N PHE A 61 -8.06 -6.37 -13.20
CA PHE A 61 -8.07 -4.92 -13.36
C PHE A 61 -9.20 -4.32 -12.53
N MET A 62 -8.90 -3.23 -11.81
CA MET A 62 -9.93 -2.47 -11.10
C MET A 62 -10.87 -1.81 -12.11
N ARG A 63 -12.18 -2.00 -11.91
CA ARG A 63 -13.21 -1.39 -12.78
C ARG A 63 -13.16 0.14 -12.74
N ARG A 64 -13.04 0.70 -11.54
CA ARG A 64 -13.03 2.14 -11.33
C ARG A 64 -11.63 2.67 -11.59
N THR A 65 -11.47 3.37 -12.71
CA THR A 65 -10.29 4.16 -12.98
C THR A 65 -10.38 5.49 -12.25
N ARG A 66 -9.24 6.06 -11.89
CA ARG A 66 -9.14 7.37 -11.24
C ARG A 66 -8.01 8.14 -11.88
N ALA A 67 -8.18 9.42 -12.12
CA ALA A 67 -7.09 10.31 -12.48
C ALA A 67 -6.28 10.59 -11.22
N VAL A 68 -5.17 9.88 -11.04
CA VAL A 68 -4.42 9.92 -9.78
C VAL A 68 -3.46 11.10 -9.75
N MET A 69 -3.49 11.83 -8.66
CA MET A 69 -2.77 13.08 -8.52
C MET A 69 -1.67 12.91 -7.49
N TRP A 70 -0.48 13.41 -7.83
CA TRP A 70 0.61 13.42 -6.87
C TRP A 70 0.21 14.26 -5.65
N ALA A 71 0.48 13.74 -4.46
CA ALA A 71 0.10 14.33 -3.17
C ALA A 71 -1.41 14.51 -2.92
N GLY A 72 -2.26 14.06 -3.84
CA GLY A 72 -3.71 14.18 -3.76
C GLY A 72 -4.37 13.02 -3.03
N TRP A 73 -5.66 13.20 -2.73
CA TRP A 73 -6.50 12.18 -2.13
C TRP A 73 -6.83 11.04 -3.09
N SER A 74 -6.89 11.31 -4.39
CA SER A 74 -7.10 10.27 -5.40
C SER A 74 -6.09 9.12 -5.30
N MET A 75 -4.89 9.40 -4.81
CA MET A 75 -3.86 8.38 -4.57
C MET A 75 -4.27 7.41 -3.44
N MET A 76 -4.96 7.89 -2.41
CA MET A 76 -5.51 7.05 -1.34
C MET A 76 -6.83 6.38 -1.74
N LEU A 77 -7.67 7.06 -2.53
CA LEU A 77 -8.92 6.47 -3.02
C LEU A 77 -8.67 5.17 -3.80
N VAL A 78 -7.59 5.09 -4.59
CA VAL A 78 -7.26 3.83 -5.28
C VAL A 78 -6.95 2.71 -4.29
N LEU A 79 -6.14 2.97 -3.26
CA LEU A 79 -5.84 1.97 -2.25
C LEU A 79 -7.11 1.54 -1.50
N LEU A 80 -7.92 2.50 -1.06
CA LEU A 80 -9.16 2.24 -0.32
C LEU A 80 -10.19 1.47 -1.17
N ASP A 81 -10.40 1.85 -2.43
CA ASP A 81 -11.26 1.13 -3.36
C ASP A 81 -10.79 -0.32 -3.54
N ALA A 82 -9.48 -0.54 -3.61
CA ALA A 82 -8.93 -1.87 -3.76
C ALA A 82 -9.11 -2.72 -2.49
N LEU A 83 -8.81 -2.16 -1.31
CA LEU A 83 -9.05 -2.83 -0.02
C LEU A 83 -10.53 -3.22 0.14
N ALA A 84 -11.44 -2.29 -0.15
CA ALA A 84 -12.87 -2.54 -0.09
C ALA A 84 -13.31 -3.60 -1.13
N SER A 85 -12.79 -3.53 -2.35
CA SER A 85 -13.12 -4.49 -3.42
C SER A 85 -12.68 -5.91 -3.09
N ILE A 86 -11.48 -6.08 -2.51
CA ILE A 86 -10.96 -7.40 -2.13
C ILE A 86 -11.81 -8.00 -1.01
N LEU A 87 -12.19 -7.21 0.00
CA LEU A 87 -13.08 -7.67 1.09
C LEU A 87 -14.49 -8.01 0.59
N ALA A 88 -15.08 -7.16 -0.26
CA ALA A 88 -16.44 -7.35 -0.76
C ALA A 88 -16.58 -8.61 -1.64
N ARG A 89 -15.51 -9.01 -2.32
CA ARG A 89 -15.49 -10.23 -3.16
C ARG A 89 -15.12 -11.49 -2.38
N SER A 90 -14.90 -11.38 -1.07
CA SER A 90 -14.49 -12.49 -0.19
C SER A 90 -13.31 -13.29 -0.74
N LEU A 91 -12.35 -12.61 -1.38
CA LEU A 91 -11.15 -13.26 -1.88
C LEU A 91 -10.35 -13.84 -0.70
N GLY A 92 -9.81 -15.05 -0.86
CA GLY A 92 -8.93 -15.66 0.13
C GLY A 92 -7.58 -14.96 0.13
N PHE A 93 -7.30 -14.14 1.15
CA PHE A 93 -6.01 -13.47 1.31
C PHE A 93 -5.62 -13.29 2.77
N GLU A 94 -4.31 -13.20 3.00
CA GLU A 94 -3.71 -12.93 4.28
C GLU A 94 -3.02 -11.56 4.29
N TYR A 95 -2.39 -11.16 3.17
CA TYR A 95 -1.69 -9.89 3.05
C TYR A 95 -2.02 -9.13 1.77
N VAL A 96 -2.03 -7.81 1.87
CA VAL A 96 -2.07 -6.86 0.75
C VAL A 96 -0.78 -6.06 0.72
N ILE A 97 -0.04 -6.12 -0.38
CA ILE A 97 1.20 -5.35 -0.60
C ILE A 97 0.97 -4.35 -1.72
N ASN A 98 1.21 -3.07 -1.48
CA ASN A 98 1.07 -2.03 -2.50
C ASN A 98 2.43 -1.76 -3.21
N LEU A 99 2.44 -1.61 -4.53
CA LEU A 99 3.63 -1.42 -5.39
C LEU A 99 3.33 -0.38 -6.46
N SER A 100 4.24 0.47 -6.92
CA SER A 100 3.98 1.22 -8.17
C SER A 100 4.40 0.41 -9.38
N ASP A 101 4.06 0.90 -10.59
CA ASP A 101 4.77 0.48 -11.80
C ASP A 101 6.26 0.86 -11.79
N ALA A 102 6.78 1.48 -10.73
CA ALA A 102 8.16 1.91 -10.53
C ALA A 102 8.93 1.10 -9.49
N ASP A 103 8.31 0.08 -8.93
CA ASP A 103 8.92 -0.86 -8.00
C ASP A 103 9.40 -2.11 -8.74
N LEU A 104 10.49 -2.71 -8.24
CA LEU A 104 10.94 -4.05 -8.61
C LEU A 104 11.03 -4.93 -7.37
N ALA A 105 10.53 -6.16 -7.47
CA ALA A 105 10.69 -7.19 -6.45
C ALA A 105 12.16 -7.58 -6.32
N LEU A 106 12.69 -7.58 -5.10
CA LEU A 106 14.02 -8.10 -4.78
C LEU A 106 13.96 -9.56 -4.28
N ARG A 107 12.75 -10.11 -4.20
CA ARG A 107 12.42 -11.37 -3.57
C ARG A 107 11.50 -12.17 -4.47
N VAL A 108 11.65 -13.48 -4.44
CA VAL A 108 10.62 -14.38 -4.96
C VAL A 108 9.51 -14.55 -3.93
N ASP A 109 8.34 -15.02 -4.36
CA ASP A 109 7.18 -15.22 -3.47
C ASP A 109 7.51 -16.10 -2.25
N GLN A 110 8.34 -17.14 -2.40
CA GLN A 110 8.69 -18.02 -1.27
C GLN A 110 9.40 -17.24 -0.16
N GLU A 111 10.37 -16.38 -0.49
CA GLU A 111 11.06 -15.54 0.50
C GLU A 111 10.09 -14.59 1.23
N VAL A 112 9.11 -14.04 0.49
CA VAL A 112 8.09 -13.15 1.07
C VAL A 112 7.16 -13.93 2.01
N ARG A 113 6.72 -15.13 1.61
CA ARG A 113 5.90 -16.04 2.43
C ARG A 113 6.64 -16.45 3.70
N ASP A 114 7.92 -16.84 3.59
CA ASP A 114 8.75 -17.23 4.73
C ASP A 114 8.90 -16.07 5.73
N PHE A 115 9.06 -14.83 5.23
CA PHE A 115 9.11 -13.66 6.11
C PHE A 115 7.81 -13.46 6.88
N PHE A 116 6.65 -13.46 6.21
CA PHE A 116 5.37 -13.27 6.88
C PHE A 116 5.02 -14.45 7.80
N GLY A 117 5.39 -15.67 7.44
CA GLY A 117 5.24 -16.85 8.29
C GLY A 117 6.03 -16.77 9.61
N ARG A 118 7.13 -16.01 9.63
CA ARG A 118 7.89 -15.72 10.87
C ARG A 118 7.24 -14.61 11.72
N PHE A 119 6.38 -13.79 11.13
CA PHE A 119 5.71 -12.66 11.78
C PHE A 119 4.20 -12.67 11.50
N PRO A 120 3.50 -13.75 11.87
CA PRO A 120 2.09 -13.94 11.51
C PRO A 120 1.21 -12.82 12.08
N GLY A 121 0.24 -12.37 11.29
CA GLY A 121 -0.73 -11.34 11.68
C GLY A 121 -0.20 -9.91 11.72
N ARG A 122 1.09 -9.68 11.39
CA ARG A 122 1.75 -8.38 11.53
C ARG A 122 1.80 -7.59 10.23
N SER A 123 1.41 -6.31 10.31
CA SER A 123 1.49 -5.39 9.16
C SER A 123 2.83 -4.67 9.13
N VAL A 124 3.41 -4.51 7.94
CA VAL A 124 4.65 -3.78 7.71
C VAL A 124 4.31 -2.40 7.14
N MET A 125 4.61 -1.35 7.88
CA MET A 125 4.50 0.03 7.39
C MET A 125 5.49 0.91 8.14
N SER A 126 6.05 1.91 7.46
CA SER A 126 6.97 2.84 8.09
C SER A 126 6.23 3.78 9.03
N ILE A 127 6.74 3.93 10.26
CA ILE A 127 6.30 4.93 11.23
C ILE A 127 7.51 5.77 11.63
N VAL A 128 7.50 7.05 11.31
CA VAL A 128 8.56 8.00 11.67
C VAL A 128 8.18 8.68 12.98
N GLN A 129 9.10 8.68 13.94
CA GLN A 129 8.87 9.34 15.22
C GLN A 129 8.99 10.87 15.08
N ARG A 130 8.13 11.62 15.78
CA ARG A 130 8.14 13.09 15.84
C ARG A 130 9.52 13.69 16.09
N LYS A 131 10.32 13.07 16.96
CA LYS A 131 11.69 13.53 17.28
C LYS A 131 12.66 13.44 16.09
N ARG A 132 12.42 12.51 15.14
CA ARG A 132 13.27 12.30 13.96
C ARG A 132 12.89 13.22 12.79
N ASP A 133 11.63 13.65 12.71
CA ASP A 133 11.16 14.55 11.65
C ASP A 133 10.18 15.63 12.17
N PRO A 134 10.66 16.56 13.02
CA PRO A 134 9.79 17.60 13.59
C PRO A 134 9.22 18.55 12.53
N ARG A 135 9.89 18.68 11.37
CA ARG A 135 9.43 19.55 10.28
C ARG A 135 8.20 18.97 9.60
N ARG A 136 8.19 17.67 9.32
CA ARG A 136 7.03 16.99 8.72
C ARG A 136 5.84 16.95 9.68
N TYR A 137 6.08 16.73 10.97
CA TYR A 137 5.02 16.85 11.99
C TYR A 137 4.42 18.26 12.08
N LYS A 138 5.25 19.32 11.99
CA LYS A 138 4.76 20.70 11.91
C LYS A 138 3.91 20.94 10.65
N MET A 139 4.25 20.31 9.53
CA MET A 139 3.42 20.33 8.32
C MET A 139 2.08 19.64 8.55
N HIS A 140 2.03 18.50 9.24
CA HIS A 140 0.78 17.79 9.54
C HIS A 140 -0.15 18.54 10.51
N GLU A 141 0.38 19.44 11.34
CA GLU A 141 -0.46 20.35 12.14
C GLU A 141 -1.33 21.25 11.24
N ASN A 142 -0.93 21.50 9.99
CA ASN A 142 -1.72 22.23 9.01
C ASN A 142 -2.94 21.45 8.49
N PHE A 143 -3.00 20.12 8.68
CA PHE A 143 -4.18 19.34 8.29
C PHE A 143 -5.42 19.87 9.01
N ARG A 144 -5.29 20.34 10.26
CA ARG A 144 -6.41 20.92 11.04
C ARG A 144 -6.77 22.36 10.65
N LYS A 145 -5.98 22.99 9.80
CA LYS A 145 -6.07 24.44 9.49
C LYS A 145 -6.50 24.70 8.05
N PHE A 146 -6.09 23.83 7.13
CA PHE A 146 -6.31 24.00 5.71
C PHE A 146 -6.88 22.74 5.08
N CYS A 147 -7.68 22.95 4.05
CA CYS A 147 -8.26 21.92 3.21
C CYS A 147 -7.57 21.99 1.86
N TRP A 148 -7.06 20.84 1.44
CA TRP A 148 -6.48 20.63 0.13
C TRP A 148 -7.55 20.02 -0.77
N VAL A 149 -8.08 20.81 -1.70
CA VAL A 149 -9.13 20.35 -2.62
C VAL A 149 -8.48 20.06 -3.96
N GLU A 150 -8.43 18.78 -4.32
CA GLU A 150 -7.90 18.29 -5.58
C GLU A 150 -8.74 18.78 -6.77
N CYS A 151 -8.08 19.18 -7.86
CA CYS A 151 -8.70 19.57 -9.13
C CYS A 151 -8.06 18.78 -10.28
N ASP A 152 -8.65 18.89 -11.48
CA ASP A 152 -8.09 18.31 -12.69
C ASP A 152 -6.70 18.87 -13.07
N GLU A 153 -5.95 18.07 -13.82
CA GLU A 153 -4.66 18.42 -14.45
C GLU A 153 -3.51 18.76 -13.48
N GLY A 154 -3.32 18.01 -12.41
CA GLY A 154 -2.19 18.25 -11.50
C GLY A 154 -2.37 19.42 -10.53
N ARG A 155 -3.57 20.03 -10.47
CA ARG A 155 -3.85 21.23 -9.67
C ARG A 155 -4.65 20.93 -8.40
N ALA A 156 -4.58 21.85 -7.45
CA ALA A 156 -5.39 21.83 -6.24
C ALA A 156 -5.55 23.24 -5.67
N PHE A 157 -6.58 23.43 -4.87
CA PHE A 157 -6.77 24.63 -4.05
C PHE A 157 -6.34 24.39 -2.62
N LEU A 158 -5.69 25.40 -2.04
CA LEU A 158 -5.59 25.52 -0.60
C LEU A 158 -6.74 26.38 -0.09
N VAL A 159 -7.57 25.82 0.77
CA VAL A 159 -8.73 26.49 1.35
C VAL A 159 -8.53 26.61 2.85
N SER A 160 -8.75 27.79 3.42
CA SER A 160 -8.71 28.01 4.88
C SER A 160 -10.05 28.49 5.41
N ARG A 161 -10.35 28.19 6.66
CA ARG A 161 -11.45 28.87 7.36
C ARG A 161 -11.14 30.36 7.43
N ARG A 162 -12.12 31.17 7.07
CA ARG A 162 -12.07 32.62 7.19
C ARG A 162 -12.57 32.98 8.59
N ALA A 163 -11.74 33.66 9.37
CA ALA A 163 -12.21 34.30 10.60
C ALA A 163 -13.06 35.53 10.20
N ASP A 164 -14.36 35.33 10.03
CA ASP A 164 -15.36 36.38 9.78
C ASP A 164 -16.43 36.27 10.87
N SER A 165 -16.70 37.37 11.58
CA SER A 165 -17.66 37.41 12.70
C SER A 165 -19.11 37.17 12.25
N GLN A 166 -19.42 37.35 10.96
CA GLN A 166 -20.76 37.09 10.42
C GLN A 166 -20.93 35.70 9.83
N ARG A 167 -19.83 35.02 9.49
CA ARG A 167 -19.83 33.67 8.89
C ARG A 167 -18.68 32.83 9.44
N PRO A 168 -18.81 32.27 10.64
CA PRO A 168 -17.73 31.55 11.32
C PRO A 168 -17.24 30.30 10.57
N ASP A 169 -18.08 29.74 9.68
CA ASP A 169 -17.76 28.57 8.85
C ASP A 169 -17.40 28.92 7.39
N ALA A 170 -17.26 30.22 7.06
CA ALA A 170 -16.90 30.62 5.70
C ALA A 170 -15.50 30.11 5.31
N MET A 171 -15.38 29.57 4.11
CA MET A 171 -14.13 29.08 3.55
C MET A 171 -13.58 30.06 2.50
N GLN A 172 -12.26 30.24 2.46
CA GLN A 172 -11.58 31.10 1.48
C GLN A 172 -10.44 30.35 0.77
N VAL A 173 -10.43 30.41 -0.56
CA VAL A 173 -9.29 29.97 -1.37
C VAL A 173 -8.12 30.93 -1.18
N VAL A 174 -6.96 30.38 -0.81
CA VAL A 174 -5.73 31.11 -0.53
C VAL A 174 -4.81 31.02 -1.76
N GLY A 175 -4.15 32.14 -2.11
CA GLY A 175 -3.13 32.18 -3.17
C GLY A 175 -3.48 33.05 -4.39
N LYS A 176 -2.49 33.25 -5.28
CA LYS A 176 -2.55 34.22 -6.39
C LYS A 176 -3.30 33.73 -7.65
N ARG A 177 -3.69 32.45 -7.74
CA ARG A 177 -4.40 31.86 -8.89
C ARG A 177 -5.70 31.19 -8.42
N LYS A 178 -6.80 31.95 -8.39
CA LYS A 178 -8.12 31.55 -7.88
C LYS A 178 -8.95 30.71 -8.87
N CYS A 179 -8.36 30.17 -9.92
CA CYS A 179 -9.10 29.50 -10.99
C CYS A 179 -8.62 28.05 -11.18
N CYS A 180 -9.46 27.08 -10.82
CA CYS A 180 -9.49 25.76 -11.46
C CYS A 180 -10.41 25.92 -12.67
N TRP A 181 -9.84 26.09 -13.86
CA TRP A 181 -10.60 25.96 -15.09
C TRP A 181 -10.64 24.49 -15.47
N SER A 182 -11.73 23.81 -15.13
CA SER A 182 -12.24 22.64 -15.85
C SER A 182 -13.77 22.61 -15.71
N ARG A 183 -14.46 21.94 -16.64
CA ARG A 183 -15.92 21.74 -16.63
C ARG A 183 -16.43 20.87 -15.45
N THR A 184 -15.55 20.51 -14.51
CA THR A 184 -15.76 19.45 -13.51
C THR A 184 -15.24 19.79 -12.11
N ALA A 185 -14.62 20.96 -11.88
CA ALA A 185 -14.22 21.35 -10.53
C ALA A 185 -15.45 21.64 -9.64
N PRO A 186 -15.57 21.03 -8.45
CA PRO A 186 -16.69 21.31 -7.56
C PRO A 186 -16.64 22.78 -7.18
N ILE A 187 -17.80 23.36 -7.39
CA ILE A 187 -18.06 24.77 -7.48
C ILE A 187 -17.80 25.40 -6.10
N VAL A 188 -16.60 25.95 -5.90
CA VAL A 188 -16.28 26.83 -4.75
C VAL A 188 -17.27 28.02 -4.68
N TYR A 189 -17.99 28.29 -5.78
CA TYR A 189 -19.04 29.30 -5.92
C TYR A 189 -20.49 28.79 -5.70
N ALA A 190 -20.77 27.48 -5.57
CA ALA A 190 -22.15 26.96 -5.45
C ALA A 190 -22.56 26.61 -4.01
N GLY A 191 -21.80 27.06 -3.00
CA GLY A 191 -22.14 26.78 -1.61
C GLY A 191 -22.00 25.30 -1.23
N LEU A 192 -21.11 24.55 -1.89
CA LEU A 192 -20.76 23.19 -1.46
C LEU A 192 -20.06 23.24 -0.09
N GLU A 193 -20.56 22.44 0.85
CA GLU A 193 -19.95 22.26 2.15
C GLU A 193 -18.76 21.30 2.03
N PHE A 194 -17.54 21.81 2.25
CA PHE A 194 -16.35 20.98 2.29
C PHE A 194 -16.18 20.41 3.70
N ARG A 195 -16.10 19.07 3.81
CA ARG A 195 -15.67 18.40 5.05
C ARG A 195 -14.17 18.57 5.21
N CYS A 196 -13.80 19.74 5.71
CA CYS A 196 -12.44 20.06 6.07
C CYS A 196 -12.05 19.33 7.35
N PRO A 197 -10.78 18.87 7.47
CA PRO A 197 -10.31 18.25 8.70
C PRO A 197 -10.55 19.21 9.87
N SER A 198 -11.26 18.73 10.88
CA SER A 198 -11.61 19.52 12.06
C SER A 198 -10.57 19.35 13.16
N ALA A 199 -10.68 20.11 14.25
CA ALA A 199 -9.87 19.92 15.45
C ALA A 199 -9.98 18.48 16.04
N SER A 200 -11.03 17.73 15.69
CA SER A 200 -11.30 16.35 16.14
C SER A 200 -10.36 15.28 15.56
N LEU A 201 -9.45 15.62 14.63
CA LEU A 201 -8.50 14.64 14.11
C LEU A 201 -7.54 14.20 15.24
N PRO A 202 -7.35 12.89 15.48
CA PRO A 202 -6.36 12.41 16.45
C PRO A 202 -4.93 12.77 16.03
N GLU A 203 -3.95 12.54 16.91
CA GLU A 203 -2.54 12.80 16.54
C GLU A 203 -2.21 12.10 15.21
N VAL A 204 -1.66 12.90 14.28
CA VAL A 204 -1.29 12.44 12.94
C VAL A 204 0.09 11.81 13.02
N PHE A 205 0.20 10.59 12.53
CA PHE A 205 1.46 9.86 12.37
C PHE A 205 1.79 9.77 10.89
N HIS A 206 3.07 9.69 10.56
CA HIS A 206 3.49 9.62 9.17
C HIS A 206 4.64 8.64 8.94
N GLY A 207 4.86 8.31 7.69
CA GLY A 207 5.94 7.47 7.23
C GLY A 207 5.91 7.29 5.72
N SER A 208 6.54 6.23 5.25
CA SER A 208 6.47 5.88 3.82
C SER A 208 5.07 5.38 3.43
N GLN A 209 4.63 5.77 2.25
CA GLN A 209 3.38 5.31 1.63
C GLN A 209 3.35 3.79 1.34
N TRP A 210 4.51 3.13 1.27
CA TRP A 210 4.63 1.69 0.99
C TRP A 210 4.36 0.84 2.23
N ALA A 211 3.42 -0.08 2.11
CA ALA A 211 2.96 -0.95 3.18
C ALA A 211 2.66 -2.38 2.71
N SER A 212 2.74 -3.32 3.65
CA SER A 212 2.20 -4.67 3.54
C SER A 212 1.22 -4.87 4.70
N LEU A 213 -0.07 -4.98 4.40
CA LEU A 213 -1.15 -4.97 5.36
C LEU A 213 -1.66 -6.38 5.57
N HIS A 214 -1.67 -6.86 6.81
CA HIS A 214 -2.36 -8.10 7.16
C HIS A 214 -3.88 -7.92 7.03
N ARG A 215 -4.62 -9.00 6.75
CA ARG A 215 -6.07 -9.03 6.61
C ARG A 215 -6.81 -8.29 7.73
N SER A 216 -6.39 -8.46 8.99
CA SER A 216 -7.01 -7.77 10.12
C SER A 216 -6.88 -6.24 10.05
N MET A 217 -5.73 -5.74 9.57
CA MET A 217 -5.52 -4.31 9.35
C MET A 217 -6.37 -3.80 8.18
N VAL A 218 -6.49 -4.59 7.10
CA VAL A 218 -7.36 -4.26 5.96
C VAL A 218 -8.83 -4.18 6.39
N GLU A 219 -9.30 -5.16 7.17
CA GLU A 219 -10.66 -5.15 7.73
C GLU A 219 -10.90 -3.95 8.64
N TYR A 220 -9.94 -3.61 9.51
CA TYR A 220 -10.02 -2.44 10.38
C TYR A 220 -10.11 -1.14 9.58
N ILE A 221 -9.23 -0.95 8.59
CA ILE A 221 -9.22 0.25 7.73
C ILE A 221 -10.57 0.47 7.05
N VAL A 222 -11.20 -0.60 6.54
CA VAL A 222 -12.43 -0.50 5.74
C VAL A 222 -13.68 -0.39 6.61
N ARG A 223 -13.73 -1.10 7.75
CA ARG A 223 -14.98 -1.32 8.50
C ARG A 223 -15.03 -0.60 9.85
N ASP A 224 -13.90 -0.27 10.47
CA ASP A 224 -13.91 0.31 11.82
C ASP A 224 -14.37 1.78 11.79
N PRO A 225 -15.32 2.19 12.64
CA PRO A 225 -15.81 3.57 12.68
C PRO A 225 -14.71 4.61 12.90
N LEU A 226 -13.70 4.31 13.72
CA LEU A 226 -12.58 5.23 13.94
C LEU A 226 -11.74 5.39 12.66
N ALA A 227 -11.48 4.29 11.95
CA ALA A 227 -10.73 4.32 10.70
C ALA A 227 -11.49 5.10 9.61
N GLN A 228 -12.81 4.89 9.51
CA GLN A 228 -13.68 5.63 8.59
C GLN A 228 -13.69 7.13 8.90
N HIS A 229 -13.76 7.50 10.18
CA HIS A 229 -13.69 8.89 10.60
C HIS A 229 -12.35 9.55 10.27
N ILE A 230 -11.23 8.90 10.59
CA ILE A 230 -9.89 9.40 10.25
C ILE A 230 -9.76 9.55 8.72
N THR A 231 -10.26 8.57 7.96
CA THR A 231 -10.27 8.60 6.49
C THR A 231 -11.06 9.80 5.96
N ALA A 232 -12.30 10.00 6.40
CA ALA A 232 -13.13 11.13 6.01
C ALA A 232 -12.49 12.47 6.43
N ALA A 233 -11.90 12.53 7.62
CA ALA A 233 -11.22 13.72 8.10
C ALA A 233 -9.93 14.03 7.33
N MET A 234 -9.30 13.07 6.67
CA MET A 234 -8.07 13.27 5.89
C MET A 234 -8.31 13.41 4.37
N GLU A 235 -9.55 13.32 3.91
CA GLU A 235 -9.93 13.40 2.49
C GLU A 235 -9.42 14.68 1.82
N ASN A 236 -9.50 15.81 2.52
CA ASN A 236 -9.04 17.10 2.00
C ASN A 236 -7.69 17.50 2.60
N THR A 237 -6.72 16.59 2.66
CA THR A 237 -5.36 16.87 3.15
C THR A 237 -4.30 16.65 2.07
N LEU A 238 -3.16 17.34 2.20
CA LEU A 238 -2.00 17.20 1.32
C LEU A 238 -1.12 16.03 1.77
N LEU A 239 -0.67 15.18 0.82
CA LEU A 239 0.15 14.00 1.10
C LEU A 239 -0.49 13.02 2.11
N PRO A 240 -1.78 12.67 1.96
CA PRO A 240 -2.45 11.75 2.88
C PRO A 240 -1.88 10.33 2.78
N ASP A 241 -1.24 9.97 1.67
CA ASP A 241 -0.61 8.67 1.44
C ASP A 241 0.56 8.37 2.36
N GLU A 242 1.21 9.40 2.88
CA GLU A 242 2.31 9.26 3.83
C GLU A 242 1.84 9.39 5.29
N ALA A 243 0.54 9.52 5.56
CA ALA A 243 0.03 9.73 6.91
C ALA A 243 -1.22 8.93 7.29
N LEU A 244 -2.10 8.59 6.34
CA LEU A 244 -3.41 7.99 6.66
C LEU A 244 -3.26 6.60 7.28
N LEU A 245 -2.51 5.70 6.63
CA LEU A 245 -2.34 4.33 7.12
C LEU A 245 -1.67 4.31 8.50
N GLN A 246 -0.66 5.17 8.68
CA GLN A 246 0.09 5.30 9.92
C GLN A 246 -0.80 5.84 11.05
N THR A 247 -1.61 6.87 10.74
CA THR A 247 -2.53 7.47 11.71
C THR A 247 -3.61 6.47 12.12
N ILE A 248 -4.21 5.75 11.19
CA ILE A 248 -5.19 4.69 11.51
C ILE A 248 -4.53 3.59 12.35
N ALA A 249 -3.39 3.07 11.91
CA ALA A 249 -2.77 1.91 12.54
C ALA A 249 -2.28 2.21 13.97
N VAL A 250 -1.68 3.39 14.21
CA VAL A 250 -1.18 3.78 15.54
C VAL A 250 -2.33 4.11 16.52
N ASN A 251 -3.45 4.62 16.01
CA ASN A 251 -4.67 4.86 16.81
C ASN A 251 -5.60 3.63 16.87
N SER A 252 -5.10 2.43 16.54
CA SER A 252 -5.90 1.19 16.56
C SER A 252 -5.45 0.21 17.65
N PRO A 253 -6.31 -0.73 18.06
CA PRO A 253 -5.90 -1.89 18.87
C PRO A 253 -4.85 -2.76 18.18
N LEU A 254 -4.68 -2.63 16.86
CA LEU A 254 -3.69 -3.37 16.07
C LEU A 254 -2.29 -2.72 16.12
N ARG A 255 -2.08 -1.59 16.83
CA ARG A 255 -0.77 -0.94 16.96
C ARG A 255 0.37 -1.92 17.31
N PRO A 256 0.23 -2.86 18.27
CA PRO A 256 1.32 -3.80 18.61
C PRO A 256 1.71 -4.75 17.48
N THR A 257 0.85 -4.91 16.46
CA THR A 257 1.10 -5.79 15.31
C THR A 257 1.91 -5.10 14.21
N ILE A 258 2.25 -3.82 14.34
CA ILE A 258 2.97 -3.05 13.30
C ILE A 258 4.47 -3.36 13.38
N ILE A 259 5.08 -3.70 12.24
CA ILE A 259 6.52 -3.66 11.99
C ILE A 259 6.84 -2.27 11.42
N PRO A 260 7.54 -1.37 12.15
CA PRO A 260 7.75 0.03 11.77
C PRO A 260 8.84 0.20 10.68
N SER A 261 8.65 -0.46 9.53
CA SER A 261 9.53 -0.43 8.37
C SER A 261 8.70 -0.45 7.09
N HIS A 262 9.25 0.04 5.98
CA HIS A 262 8.62 -0.11 4.65
C HIS A 262 9.22 -1.28 3.85
N LEU A 263 10.35 -1.85 4.30
CA LEU A 263 11.11 -2.91 3.59
C LEU A 263 11.33 -2.61 2.10
N ARG A 264 11.63 -1.34 1.80
CA ARG A 264 12.00 -0.86 0.47
C ARG A 264 13.43 -0.37 0.44
N PHE A 265 14.12 -0.65 -0.65
CA PHE A 265 15.32 0.07 -1.03
C PHE A 265 14.89 1.35 -1.77
N ILE A 266 15.23 2.51 -1.21
CA ILE A 266 14.93 3.83 -1.78
C ILE A 266 16.18 4.68 -1.66
N GLU A 267 16.73 5.10 -2.79
CA GLU A 267 17.86 6.01 -2.82
C GLU A 267 17.37 7.45 -3.02
N TRP A 268 17.83 8.35 -2.16
CA TRP A 268 17.46 9.75 -2.16
C TRP A 268 18.65 10.58 -2.64
N PRO A 269 18.44 11.52 -3.58
CA PRO A 269 19.54 12.28 -4.17
C PRO A 269 20.32 13.13 -3.15
N GLN A 270 19.69 13.51 -2.04
CA GLN A 270 20.33 14.20 -0.91
C GLN A 270 21.49 13.40 -0.29
N MET A 271 21.52 12.07 -0.48
CA MET A 271 22.61 11.21 0.00
C MET A 271 23.84 11.23 -0.91
N HIS A 272 23.72 11.80 -2.12
CA HIS A 272 24.76 11.79 -3.16
C HIS A 272 25.18 13.20 -3.59
N GLY A 273 24.67 14.24 -2.94
CA GLY A 273 25.00 15.64 -3.21
C GLY A 273 23.78 16.53 -3.33
N ASP A 274 23.84 17.49 -4.26
CA ASP A 274 22.77 18.48 -4.47
C ASP A 274 21.58 17.84 -5.21
N ALA A 275 20.48 17.66 -4.47
CA ALA A 275 19.25 17.10 -5.01
C ALA A 275 18.65 17.91 -6.17
N ASN A 276 18.80 19.24 -6.16
CA ASN A 276 18.27 20.09 -7.24
C ASN A 276 19.04 19.86 -8.54
N LYS A 277 20.36 19.66 -8.47
CA LYS A 277 21.17 19.30 -9.64
C LYS A 277 20.75 17.95 -10.21
N TYR A 278 20.48 16.97 -9.35
CA TYR A 278 19.96 15.68 -9.78
C TYR A 278 18.60 15.82 -10.48
N TRP A 279 17.62 16.47 -9.85
CA TRP A 279 16.29 16.61 -10.47
C TRP A 279 16.32 17.41 -11.76
N ALA A 280 17.21 18.40 -11.87
CA ALA A 280 17.43 19.13 -13.12
C ALA A 280 18.00 18.24 -14.24
N SER A 281 18.79 17.20 -13.92
CA SER A 281 19.38 16.32 -14.93
C SER A 281 18.44 15.21 -15.42
N VAL A 282 17.48 14.78 -14.60
CA VAL A 282 16.52 13.72 -14.98
C VAL A 282 15.17 14.25 -15.46
N GLY A 283 14.87 15.52 -15.19
CA GLY A 283 13.66 16.19 -15.66
C GLY A 283 12.62 16.48 -14.56
N PRO A 284 11.70 17.43 -14.81
CA PRO A 284 10.76 17.95 -13.82
C PRO A 284 9.81 16.90 -13.23
N GLN A 285 9.51 15.83 -13.98
CA GLN A 285 8.67 14.72 -13.54
C GLN A 285 9.26 13.88 -12.41
N PHE A 286 10.56 14.03 -12.11
CA PHE A 286 11.20 13.35 -10.98
C PHE A 286 11.47 14.27 -9.79
N HIS A 287 11.09 15.56 -9.89
CA HIS A 287 11.35 16.54 -8.85
C HIS A 287 10.72 16.14 -7.51
N GLY A 288 11.49 16.25 -6.43
CA GLY A 288 11.04 15.84 -5.09
C GLY A 288 10.96 14.32 -4.88
N GLY A 289 11.24 13.52 -5.91
CA GLY A 289 11.22 12.06 -5.84
C GLY A 289 12.59 11.43 -5.53
N PRO A 290 12.60 10.11 -5.25
CA PRO A 290 13.83 9.35 -5.10
C PRO A 290 14.57 9.20 -6.44
N MET A 291 15.83 8.80 -6.38
CA MET A 291 16.64 8.52 -7.56
C MET A 291 16.05 7.38 -8.40
N VAL A 292 16.16 7.52 -9.71
CA VAL A 292 15.95 6.46 -10.69
C VAL A 292 17.19 5.57 -10.72
N LEU A 293 17.01 4.29 -10.46
CA LEU A 293 18.09 3.32 -10.36
C LEU A 293 18.60 2.96 -11.76
N ASN A 294 19.90 3.16 -11.99
CA ASN A 294 20.63 2.52 -13.09
C ASN A 294 21.12 1.12 -12.67
N ALA A 295 21.78 0.38 -13.56
CA ALA A 295 22.26 -0.97 -13.25
C ALA A 295 23.22 -1.04 -12.06
N SER A 296 24.00 0.02 -11.79
CA SER A 296 24.93 0.07 -10.66
C SER A 296 24.19 0.18 -9.33
N LEU A 297 23.26 1.13 -9.21
CA LEU A 297 22.43 1.28 -8.01
C LEU A 297 21.48 0.11 -7.82
N ALA A 298 20.91 -0.44 -8.90
CA ALA A 298 20.07 -1.64 -8.83
C ALA A 298 20.84 -2.83 -8.24
N ARG A 299 22.11 -3.04 -8.65
CA ARG A 299 22.96 -4.09 -8.07
C ARG A 299 23.23 -3.90 -6.57
N LYS A 300 23.31 -2.66 -6.07
CA LYS A 300 23.37 -2.41 -4.63
C LYS A 300 22.07 -2.85 -3.95
N ALA A 301 20.92 -2.54 -4.55
CA ALA A 301 19.62 -2.95 -4.04
C ALA A 301 19.49 -4.49 -3.90
N PHE A 302 20.04 -5.25 -4.86
CA PHE A 302 19.99 -6.71 -4.89
C PHE A 302 20.63 -7.38 -3.67
N ALA A 303 21.62 -6.74 -3.05
CA ALA A 303 22.30 -7.26 -1.86
C ALA A 303 21.56 -6.96 -0.54
N THR A 304 20.57 -6.06 -0.56
CA THR A 304 19.95 -5.53 0.67
C THR A 304 18.91 -6.46 1.29
N SER A 305 18.53 -6.15 2.54
CA SER A 305 17.47 -6.81 3.30
C SER A 305 16.05 -6.33 2.96
N ALA A 306 15.88 -5.57 1.88
CA ALA A 306 14.58 -5.08 1.41
C ALA A 306 13.79 -6.16 0.64
N MET A 307 12.47 -5.98 0.57
CA MET A 307 11.59 -6.79 -0.26
C MET A 307 11.49 -6.26 -1.69
N PHE A 308 11.48 -4.94 -1.85
CA PHE A 308 11.38 -4.28 -3.16
C PHE A 308 12.33 -3.09 -3.26
N ALA A 309 12.63 -2.66 -4.48
CA ALA A 309 13.44 -1.47 -4.77
C ALA A 309 12.65 -0.48 -5.62
N ARG A 310 12.92 0.81 -5.41
CA ARG A 310 12.41 1.90 -6.24
C ARG A 310 13.40 3.09 -6.24
N LYS A 311 13.38 3.95 -7.26
CA LYS A 311 12.46 3.94 -8.42
C LYS A 311 13.15 3.41 -9.67
N VAL A 312 12.46 2.62 -10.49
CA VAL A 312 12.94 2.29 -11.84
C VAL A 312 12.12 2.99 -12.91
N ASP A 313 12.81 3.43 -13.96
CA ASP A 313 12.19 4.02 -15.15
C ASP A 313 12.97 3.58 -16.39
N PRO A 314 12.41 2.69 -17.22
CA PRO A 314 13.08 2.20 -18.43
C PRO A 314 13.38 3.30 -19.45
N GLY A 315 12.64 4.42 -19.42
CA GLY A 315 12.90 5.55 -20.30
C GLY A 315 14.21 6.29 -19.98
N LEU A 316 14.73 6.13 -18.76
CA LEU A 316 16.04 6.67 -18.36
C LEU A 316 17.11 5.57 -18.32
N TYR A 317 16.79 4.44 -17.67
CA TYR A 317 17.77 3.40 -17.34
C TYR A 317 17.19 2.00 -17.53
N VAL A 318 17.03 1.58 -18.79
CA VAL A 318 16.61 0.21 -19.12
C VAL A 318 17.62 -0.85 -18.65
N ASP A 319 18.89 -0.47 -18.49
CA ASP A 319 19.98 -1.34 -18.01
C ASP A 319 19.72 -1.92 -16.61
N ALA A 320 18.96 -1.21 -15.77
CA ALA A 320 18.51 -1.70 -14.47
C ALA A 320 17.58 -2.91 -14.60
N LEU A 321 16.70 -2.94 -15.61
CA LEU A 321 15.82 -4.08 -15.86
C LEU A 321 16.64 -5.29 -16.34
N TYR A 322 17.60 -5.10 -17.23
CA TYR A 322 18.46 -6.21 -17.69
C TYR A 322 19.34 -6.78 -16.56
N ALA A 323 19.83 -5.91 -15.67
CA ALA A 323 20.55 -6.36 -14.49
C ALA A 323 19.65 -7.17 -13.55
N TRP A 324 18.40 -6.74 -13.39
CA TRP A 324 17.41 -7.45 -12.60
C TRP A 324 17.04 -8.80 -13.23
N ASP A 325 16.81 -8.87 -14.54
CA ASP A 325 16.42 -10.09 -15.24
C ASP A 325 17.46 -11.19 -15.05
N ARG A 326 18.75 -10.87 -15.28
CA ARG A 326 19.85 -11.83 -15.09
C ARG A 326 19.97 -12.32 -13.64
N TRP A 327 19.77 -11.42 -12.68
CA TRP A 327 19.88 -11.74 -11.27
C TRP A 327 18.67 -12.55 -10.77
N MET A 328 17.45 -12.15 -11.13
CA MET A 328 16.22 -12.80 -10.70
C MET A 328 16.02 -14.16 -11.37
N ALA A 329 16.50 -14.36 -12.60
CA ALA A 329 16.43 -15.66 -13.28
C ALA A 329 17.04 -16.80 -12.43
N ALA A 330 18.19 -16.55 -11.79
CA ALA A 330 18.79 -17.53 -10.89
C ALA A 330 17.91 -17.83 -9.67
N LYS A 331 17.31 -16.80 -9.07
CA LYS A 331 16.40 -16.93 -7.91
C LYS A 331 15.10 -17.65 -8.25
N LEU A 332 14.58 -17.45 -9.46
CA LEU A 332 13.38 -18.15 -9.92
C LEU A 332 13.60 -19.66 -10.06
N ILE A 333 14.83 -20.09 -10.35
CA ILE A 333 15.21 -21.51 -10.39
C ILE A 333 15.36 -22.07 -8.97
N THR A 334 16.12 -21.39 -8.10
CA THR A 334 16.43 -21.90 -6.76
C THR A 334 15.32 -21.66 -5.74
N ARG A 335 14.38 -20.77 -6.05
CA ARG A 335 13.25 -20.36 -5.20
C ARG A 335 13.69 -19.87 -3.82
N SER A 336 14.89 -19.29 -3.76
CA SER A 336 15.55 -18.85 -2.54
C SER A 336 16.36 -17.58 -2.80
N LYS A 337 16.83 -16.95 -1.71
CA LYS A 337 17.68 -15.76 -1.80
C LYS A 337 18.94 -16.03 -2.64
N ALA A 338 19.43 -14.99 -3.32
CA ALA A 338 20.70 -15.09 -4.03
C ALA A 338 21.87 -15.24 -3.03
N SER A 339 22.97 -15.86 -3.47
CA SER A 339 24.20 -15.91 -2.69
C SER A 339 24.66 -14.49 -2.34
N GLY A 340 25.01 -14.27 -1.07
CA GLY A 340 25.41 -12.95 -0.54
C GLY A 340 24.28 -11.93 -0.34
N GLN A 341 23.03 -12.26 -0.69
CA GLN A 341 21.89 -11.39 -0.36
C GLN A 341 21.51 -11.52 1.12
N ALA A 342 21.31 -10.38 1.78
CA ALA A 342 20.84 -10.33 3.16
C ALA A 342 19.44 -10.96 3.32
N GLU A 343 19.13 -11.51 4.50
CA GLU A 343 17.76 -11.92 4.84
C GLU A 343 16.82 -10.70 4.86
N ILE A 344 15.54 -10.91 4.61
CA ILE A 344 14.55 -9.82 4.72
C ILE A 344 14.59 -9.27 6.15
N ALA A 345 14.66 -7.95 6.27
CA ALA A 345 14.79 -7.21 7.53
C ALA A 345 16.03 -7.56 8.38
N GLN A 346 17.07 -8.23 7.84
CA GLN A 346 18.25 -8.65 8.61
C GLN A 346 18.88 -7.52 9.46
N ASN A 347 18.97 -6.31 8.90
CA ASN A 347 19.55 -5.15 9.59
C ASN A 347 18.74 -4.69 10.80
N LEU A 348 17.47 -5.10 10.89
CA LEU A 348 16.57 -4.80 11.99
C LEU A 348 16.57 -5.93 13.03
N LEU A 349 16.63 -7.19 12.59
CA LEU A 349 16.49 -8.38 13.43
C LEU A 349 17.53 -8.49 14.55
N GLY A 350 18.79 -8.16 14.28
CA GLY A 350 19.87 -8.31 15.28
C GLY A 350 19.66 -7.45 16.53
N ASN A 351 19.02 -6.29 16.36
CA ASN A 351 18.70 -5.38 17.47
C ASN A 351 17.28 -5.57 17.99
N ASP A 352 16.41 -6.22 17.24
CA ASP A 352 14.98 -6.32 17.50
C ASP A 352 14.40 -7.60 16.90
N PRO A 353 14.53 -8.74 17.60
CA PRO A 353 14.09 -10.03 17.08
C PRO A 353 12.58 -10.08 16.78
N LEU A 354 11.81 -9.28 17.49
CA LEU A 354 10.37 -9.14 17.31
C LEU A 354 9.99 -7.98 16.40
N LEU A 355 10.92 -7.19 15.85
CA LEU A 355 10.63 -6.05 14.98
C LEU A 355 9.55 -5.09 15.54
N ASN A 356 9.57 -4.83 16.86
CA ASN A 356 8.61 -3.99 17.58
C ASN A 356 9.17 -2.61 17.98
N LYS A 357 10.49 -2.41 17.91
CA LYS A 357 11.17 -1.17 18.27
C LYS A 357 10.86 -0.09 17.26
N GLY A 358 10.57 1.10 17.78
CA GLY A 358 10.31 2.28 16.95
C GLY A 358 8.85 2.70 16.92
N LEU A 359 7.93 1.87 17.43
CA LEU A 359 6.52 2.23 17.55
C LEU A 359 6.32 3.42 18.51
N PRO A 360 5.42 4.35 18.18
CA PRO A 360 4.98 5.39 19.11
C PRO A 360 4.37 4.80 20.39
N PRO A 361 4.32 5.58 21.49
CA PRO A 361 3.58 5.24 22.69
C PRO A 361 2.11 4.92 22.40
N LYS A 362 1.44 4.27 23.35
CA LYS A 362 0.01 4.02 23.26
C LYS A 362 -0.75 5.34 23.14
N THR A 363 -1.76 5.35 22.27
CA THR A 363 -2.66 6.49 22.11
C THR A 363 -3.90 6.30 22.99
N ALA A 364 -4.71 7.35 23.15
CA ALA A 364 -5.98 7.27 23.88
C ALA A 364 -7.01 6.33 23.23
N PHE A 365 -6.79 5.92 21.98
CA PHE A 365 -7.64 5.02 21.21
C PHE A 365 -7.23 3.55 21.32
N GLU A 366 -6.07 3.27 21.92
CA GLU A 366 -5.59 1.91 22.25
C GLU A 366 -6.08 1.49 23.65
N VAL A 367 -7.39 1.70 23.90
CA VAL A 367 -8.08 1.33 25.15
C VAL A 367 -9.20 0.32 24.83
N GLY A 368 -9.72 -0.35 25.87
CA GLY A 368 -10.83 -1.31 25.72
C GLY A 368 -12.07 -0.69 25.07
N GLU A 369 -12.92 -1.53 24.48
CA GLU A 369 -14.06 -1.12 23.62
C GLU A 369 -14.94 -0.03 24.27
N ASP A 370 -15.21 -0.11 25.57
CA ASP A 370 -16.05 0.87 26.27
C ASP A 370 -15.46 2.29 26.29
N ALA A 371 -14.15 2.42 26.50
CA ALA A 371 -13.47 3.71 26.51
C ALA A 371 -13.31 4.26 25.08
N LYS A 372 -13.14 3.37 24.09
CA LYS A 372 -13.18 3.73 22.67
C LYS A 372 -14.56 4.27 22.29
N GLN A 373 -15.65 3.60 22.68
CA GLN A 373 -17.03 4.02 22.39
C GLN A 373 -17.37 5.37 23.04
N ALA A 374 -16.94 5.62 24.29
CA ALA A 374 -17.11 6.91 24.95
C ALA A 374 -16.36 8.04 24.22
N LEU A 375 -15.16 7.75 23.71
CA LEU A 375 -14.33 8.71 23.00
C LEU A 375 -14.85 8.96 21.57
N LEU A 376 -15.36 7.92 20.89
CA LEU A 376 -16.09 8.03 19.63
C LEU A 376 -17.39 8.83 19.80
N GLN A 377 -18.17 8.60 20.86
CA GLN A 377 -19.36 9.39 21.17
C GLN A 377 -19.02 10.86 21.43
N ARG A 378 -17.93 11.13 22.15
CA ARG A 378 -17.48 12.49 22.47
C ARG A 378 -16.93 13.25 21.25
N GLU A 379 -16.06 12.62 20.47
CA GLU A 379 -15.35 13.25 19.35
C GLU A 379 -16.14 13.16 18.03
N MET A 380 -17.01 12.16 17.89
CA MET A 380 -17.70 11.82 16.65
C MET A 380 -19.22 11.71 16.81
N GLY A 381 -19.80 12.06 17.96
CA GLY A 381 -21.23 11.89 18.24
C GLY A 381 -22.16 12.63 17.28
N SER A 382 -21.70 13.71 16.63
CA SER A 382 -22.44 14.38 15.54
C SER A 382 -22.30 13.65 14.20
N TRP A 383 -21.12 13.09 13.90
CA TRP A 383 -20.84 12.31 12.69
C TRP A 383 -21.57 10.97 12.69
N LEU A 384 -21.57 10.25 13.82
CA LEU A 384 -22.29 8.99 14.00
C LEU A 384 -23.82 9.15 13.86
N LYS A 385 -24.35 10.36 14.12
CA LYS A 385 -25.78 10.67 13.98
C LYS A 385 -26.16 11.13 12.56
N SER A 386 -25.21 11.61 11.76
CA SER A 386 -25.45 12.19 10.44
C SER A 386 -25.25 11.22 9.27
N GLU A 387 -24.70 10.04 9.52
CA GLU A 387 -24.56 9.00 8.49
C GLU A 387 -25.42 7.77 8.79
N THR A 388 -26.44 7.54 7.96
CA THR A 388 -26.68 6.17 7.49
C THR A 388 -25.44 5.77 6.69
N PRO A 389 -24.74 4.67 7.02
CA PRO A 389 -23.57 4.26 6.27
C PRO A 389 -23.96 4.15 4.78
N PRO A 390 -23.11 4.57 3.84
CA PRO A 390 -23.41 4.38 2.43
C PRO A 390 -23.61 2.89 2.20
N VAL A 391 -24.85 2.50 1.93
CA VAL A 391 -25.15 1.17 1.42
C VAL A 391 -24.44 1.13 0.07
N MET A 392 -23.28 0.48 0.02
CA MET A 392 -22.75 0.00 -1.25
C MET A 392 -23.82 -0.93 -1.80
N GLU A 393 -24.58 -0.42 -2.77
CA GLU A 393 -25.69 -1.14 -3.39
C GLU A 393 -25.15 -2.47 -3.93
N GLN A 394 -25.45 -3.55 -3.21
CA GLN A 394 -25.09 -4.90 -3.59
C GLN A 394 -26.01 -5.31 -4.72
N LYS A 395 -25.62 -5.04 -5.97
CA LYS A 395 -26.27 -5.67 -7.11
C LYS A 395 -25.99 -7.18 -7.04
N PRO A 396 -27.02 -8.06 -7.08
CA PRO A 396 -26.81 -9.50 -7.07
C PRO A 396 -25.97 -9.94 -8.26
N LEU A 397 -25.10 -10.93 -8.05
CA LEU A 397 -24.27 -11.53 -9.08
C LEU A 397 -25.14 -12.31 -10.08
N VAL A 398 -25.04 -12.01 -11.38
CA VAL A 398 -25.51 -12.89 -12.45
C VAL A 398 -24.44 -13.97 -12.66
N PRO A 399 -24.77 -15.27 -12.56
CA PRO A 399 -23.79 -16.33 -12.81
C PRO A 399 -23.53 -16.45 -14.32
N GLY A 400 -22.28 -16.20 -14.76
CA GLY A 400 -21.85 -16.60 -16.11
C GLY A 400 -20.94 -15.64 -16.88
N GLU A 401 -20.82 -14.37 -16.51
CA GLU A 401 -20.03 -13.41 -17.30
C GLU A 401 -18.53 -13.50 -17.00
N ARG A 402 -17.78 -14.12 -17.92
CA ARG A 402 -16.31 -14.10 -17.96
C ARG A 402 -15.80 -13.19 -19.08
N GLN A 403 -16.11 -11.93 -18.92
CA GLN A 403 -15.37 -10.73 -19.35
C GLN A 403 -16.10 -9.55 -18.73
N PHE A 404 -15.41 -8.47 -18.38
CA PHE A 404 -16.08 -7.18 -18.18
C PHE A 404 -16.54 -6.74 -19.58
N GLY A 405 -17.77 -7.12 -19.96
CA GLY A 405 -18.28 -7.04 -21.33
C GLY A 405 -18.56 -5.61 -21.78
N ASP A 406 -18.21 -5.38 -23.04
CA ASP A 406 -18.50 -4.23 -23.87
C ASP A 406 -20.01 -4.06 -24.08
N ASP A 407 -20.46 -2.81 -24.06
CA ASP A 407 -21.52 -2.31 -24.94
C ASP A 407 -21.22 -0.83 -25.26
N GLU A 408 -21.27 -0.55 -26.55
CA GLU A 408 -20.91 0.69 -27.24
C GLU A 408 -21.79 1.89 -26.83
N HIS A 409 -21.20 3.10 -26.77
CA HIS A 409 -21.44 4.09 -27.82
C HIS A 409 -20.57 5.35 -27.69
N ASP A 410 -20.19 5.81 -28.88
CA ASP A 410 -19.33 6.93 -29.25
C ASP A 410 -19.74 8.29 -28.67
N HIS A 411 -18.73 9.11 -28.38
CA HIS A 411 -18.45 10.32 -29.17
C HIS A 411 -17.15 10.97 -28.67
N ALA A 412 -16.09 10.84 -29.46
CA ALA A 412 -14.89 11.67 -29.37
C ALA A 412 -14.93 12.72 -30.49
N ASP A 413 -14.73 13.99 -30.12
CA ASP A 413 -14.38 15.06 -31.06
C ASP A 413 -12.94 15.52 -30.71
N PRO A 414 -11.99 15.50 -31.65
CA PRO A 414 -10.59 15.83 -31.36
C PRO A 414 -10.24 17.23 -31.85
N GLN A 415 -10.01 18.18 -30.93
CA GLN A 415 -9.14 19.33 -31.20
C GLN A 415 -8.25 19.63 -29.99
N GLY A 416 -6.96 19.75 -30.26
CA GLY A 416 -5.90 19.57 -29.27
C GLY A 416 -5.40 20.83 -28.57
N SER A 417 -4.45 20.59 -27.69
CA SER A 417 -3.34 21.47 -27.33
C SER A 417 -2.34 20.64 -26.53
N MET A 418 -1.07 20.63 -26.93
CA MET A 418 0.01 19.96 -26.20
C MET A 418 0.18 20.62 -24.82
N ALA A 419 -0.33 19.97 -23.79
CA ALA A 419 -0.03 20.29 -22.40
C ALA A 419 1.04 19.31 -21.88
N VAL A 420 2.19 19.86 -21.51
CA VAL A 420 3.30 19.14 -20.85
C VAL A 420 2.78 18.56 -19.53
N SER A 421 2.46 17.26 -19.54
CA SER A 421 1.99 16.53 -18.37
C SER A 421 3.15 15.90 -17.60
N ILE A 422 3.24 16.25 -16.32
CA ILE A 422 4.20 15.71 -15.36
C ILE A 422 3.72 14.31 -14.95
N PHE A 423 4.39 13.25 -15.44
CA PHE A 423 4.05 11.86 -15.14
C PHE A 423 4.66 11.41 -13.80
N ILE A 424 3.84 11.13 -12.78
CA ILE A 424 4.29 10.58 -11.50
C ILE A 424 3.45 9.35 -11.10
N THR A 425 4.17 8.33 -10.63
CA THR A 425 3.84 6.90 -10.48
C THR A 425 2.93 6.55 -9.31
N ALA A 426 2.04 5.54 -9.46
CA ALA A 426 1.28 4.96 -8.33
C ALA A 426 0.91 3.43 -8.45
N TRP A 427 0.12 2.88 -7.50
CA TRP A 427 -0.18 1.52 -6.89
C TRP A 427 -0.80 0.22 -7.55
N LEU A 428 -0.15 -0.93 -7.41
CA LEU A 428 -0.40 -2.30 -7.88
C LEU A 428 -0.50 -3.08 -6.58
N ILE A 429 -1.57 -3.83 -6.39
CA ILE A 429 -1.82 -4.54 -5.15
C ILE A 429 -1.56 -6.03 -5.38
N VAL A 430 -0.58 -6.57 -4.67
CA VAL A 430 -0.31 -8.01 -4.60
C VAL A 430 -1.01 -8.55 -3.38
N VAL A 431 -1.88 -9.54 -3.58
CA VAL A 431 -2.67 -10.19 -2.56
C VAL A 431 -2.05 -11.57 -2.33
N LEU A 432 -1.49 -11.81 -1.14
CA LEU A 432 -0.90 -13.11 -0.78
C LEU A 432 -1.96 -13.96 -0.08
N ALA A 433 -2.19 -15.19 -0.54
CA ALA A 433 -3.05 -16.17 0.13
C ALA A 433 -2.21 -17.17 0.96
N GLY A 434 -2.63 -17.45 2.19
CA GLY A 434 -1.93 -18.32 3.15
C GLY A 434 -2.81 -19.49 3.63
N SER A 435 -2.20 -20.67 3.72
CA SER A 435 -2.76 -21.88 4.33
C SER A 435 -2.01 -22.15 5.65
N ILE A 436 -2.68 -21.99 6.79
CA ILE A 436 -2.22 -22.55 8.07
C ILE A 436 -3.18 -23.68 8.44
N ALA A 437 -2.71 -24.91 8.34
CA ALA A 437 -3.41 -26.07 8.85
C ALA A 437 -3.45 -26.00 10.39
N PHE A 438 -4.65 -25.87 10.94
CA PHE A 438 -4.95 -26.02 12.35
C PHE A 438 -4.67 -27.48 12.79
N PHE A 439 -3.73 -27.68 13.71
CA PHE A 439 -3.74 -28.87 14.58
C PHE A 439 -3.97 -28.42 16.02
N GLY A 440 -4.97 -29.03 16.64
CA GLY A 440 -5.68 -28.55 17.81
C GLY A 440 -4.86 -28.50 19.10
N VAL A 441 -5.25 -27.54 19.93
CA VAL A 441 -4.97 -27.47 21.36
C VAL A 441 -5.91 -28.42 22.08
N LEU A 442 -5.37 -29.42 22.79
CA LEU A 442 -5.99 -30.00 23.99
C LEU A 442 -4.93 -30.80 24.77
N LEU A 443 -4.90 -30.53 26.09
CA LEU A 443 -4.05 -31.10 27.15
C LEU A 443 -2.57 -30.68 27.19
N TRP A 444 -2.24 -29.71 28.05
CA TRP A 444 -1.65 -29.98 29.39
C TRP A 444 -1.08 -28.66 29.95
N HIS A 445 -1.84 -28.01 30.83
CA HIS A 445 -1.29 -27.04 31.78
C HIS A 445 -1.01 -27.79 33.09
N GLY A 446 0.22 -27.69 33.58
CA GLY A 446 0.57 -28.05 34.95
C GLY A 446 1.55 -29.21 35.08
N LEU A 447 2.86 -28.89 35.13
CA LEU A 447 3.76 -29.23 36.25
C LEU A 447 5.19 -28.74 35.97
N ARG A 448 5.62 -27.75 36.78
CA ARG A 448 6.95 -27.52 37.41
C ARG A 448 8.21 -27.81 36.57
N GLN A 449 9.02 -26.80 36.22
CA GLN A 449 10.13 -26.24 37.02
C GLN A 449 10.94 -27.26 37.85
N LEU A 450 12.28 -27.11 37.75
CA LEU A 450 13.37 -27.86 38.42
C LEU A 450 13.72 -29.17 37.68
N THR A 451 14.95 -29.48 37.27
CA THR A 451 16.29 -29.05 37.70
C THR A 451 17.34 -29.23 36.61
N GLN A 452 18.48 -28.61 36.89
CA GLN A 452 19.82 -28.81 36.34
C GLN A 452 20.30 -30.28 36.32
N HIS A 453 21.36 -30.49 35.53
CA HIS A 453 22.44 -31.49 35.62
C HIS A 453 22.45 -32.70 34.68
N SER A 454 23.40 -32.60 33.72
CA SER A 454 24.46 -33.57 33.37
C SER A 454 24.17 -34.92 32.68
N SER A 455 25.11 -35.23 31.77
CA SER A 455 25.61 -36.54 31.28
C SER A 455 24.78 -37.36 30.27
N LEU A 456 25.18 -37.28 28.98
CA LEU A 456 25.80 -38.34 28.12
C LEU A 456 25.28 -39.81 28.23
N PRO A 457 25.48 -40.69 27.21
CA PRO A 457 25.01 -40.66 25.80
C PRO A 457 24.61 -42.08 25.27
N THR A 458 24.35 -42.15 23.94
CA THR A 458 24.61 -43.27 22.99
C THR A 458 23.60 -44.42 22.76
N ARG A 459 23.29 -44.56 21.45
CA ARG A 459 23.21 -45.82 20.62
C ARG A 459 22.02 -46.75 20.92
N LEU A 460 21.25 -47.27 19.95
CA LEU A 460 21.50 -47.82 18.60
C LEU A 460 20.13 -47.84 17.85
N ARG A 461 20.08 -47.52 16.54
CA ARG A 461 19.85 -48.44 15.39
C ARG A 461 18.62 -49.36 15.56
N SER A 462 17.73 -49.60 14.59
CA SER A 462 17.65 -49.40 13.14
C SER A 462 16.41 -50.19 12.63
N VAL A 463 16.08 -50.05 11.33
CA VAL A 463 15.26 -50.96 10.48
C VAL A 463 13.74 -50.72 10.60
N GLU A 464 13.15 -49.92 9.70
CA GLU A 464 12.71 -50.24 8.32
C GLU A 464 11.31 -50.88 8.23
N LYS A 465 10.48 -50.24 7.40
CA LYS A 465 9.53 -50.84 6.44
C LYS A 465 8.26 -51.52 6.97
N GLN A 466 7.12 -50.86 6.74
CA GLN A 466 6.06 -51.21 5.76
C GLN A 466 4.80 -50.39 6.13
N ALA A 467 4.40 -49.39 5.34
CA ALA A 467 3.70 -49.49 4.06
C ALA A 467 2.23 -49.91 4.19
N LEU A 468 1.36 -48.96 3.81
CA LEU A 468 0.03 -49.11 3.21
C LEU A 468 -1.07 -49.85 4.01
N HIS A 469 -2.15 -49.15 4.36
CA HIS A 469 -3.41 -49.22 3.58
C HIS A 469 -4.50 -48.28 4.14
N ALA A 470 -5.21 -47.64 3.19
CA ALA A 470 -6.60 -47.17 3.28
C ALA A 470 -6.87 -45.90 4.15
N THR A 471 -7.68 -44.90 3.74
CA THR A 471 -8.71 -44.88 2.70
C THR A 471 -8.99 -43.44 2.25
N LYS A 472 -9.30 -43.31 0.96
CA LYS A 472 -10.09 -42.23 0.34
C LYS A 472 -11.39 -41.98 1.10
N VAL A 473 -11.94 -40.76 1.02
CA VAL A 473 -13.33 -40.41 0.62
C VAL A 473 -13.65 -38.96 1.03
N VAL A 474 -14.04 -38.17 0.00
CA VAL A 474 -14.54 -36.77 -0.07
C VAL A 474 -13.55 -35.64 0.16
#